data_AF-A0A9X4L0Y6-F1
#
_entry.id   AF-A0A9X4L0Y6-F1
#
_cell.length_a   1.000
_cell.length_b   1.000
_cell.length_c   1.000
_cell.angle_alpha   90.00
_cell.angle_beta   90.00
_cell.angle_gamma   90.00
#
_symmetry.space_group_name_H-M   'P 1'
#
loop_
_entity.id
_entity.type
_entity.pdbx_description
1 polymer ?
#
loop_
_entity_poly.entity_id
_entity_poly.type
_entity_poly.pdbx_seq_one_letter_code
_entity_poly.pdbx_strand_id
1 'polypeptide(L)'
;MIGKERQRIDRIVGNNVILTVDPRTTNEYVLFGKGLGFASKGLEWISTTDPRIEKRYRLDDRQPIKEFQDLIENIDPEVILISEKIVENVKERLGTPVQPKVYFALPNHIQFALYRLQNGMDINNPFLHETKINFPQEYEIAAQAAVMISESFGVPIPEDEIGFLALHVHSCVGTASVGQLVKLTGLVNRIVEHIEHHKGFPLQRTSQDYARLVMHMRAVIERLMLGRRVINPIVSELKVNYPEAFALAADIAVLIEEEMNLHISQDEIGYMAIHLHRLFETS
;
A
#
# COMPACT_ATOMS: atom_id res chain seq x y z
N MET A 1 22.85 23.15 -32.96
CA MET A 1 22.00 21.95 -32.71
C MET A 1 21.73 21.82 -31.22
N ILE A 2 21.02 22.80 -30.65
CA ILE A 2 20.61 22.83 -29.24
C ILE A 2 19.08 22.71 -29.31
N GLY A 3 18.46 21.72 -28.67
CA GLY A 3 16.99 21.75 -28.49
C GLY A 3 16.16 20.56 -28.96
N LYS A 4 16.72 19.34 -29.09
CA LYS A 4 15.86 18.14 -29.15
C LYS A 4 15.73 17.37 -27.84
N GLU A 5 16.72 17.49 -26.95
CA GLU A 5 16.86 16.62 -25.79
C GLU A 5 17.02 17.38 -24.47
N ARG A 6 16.53 18.62 -24.33
CA ARG A 6 16.65 19.37 -23.07
C ARG A 6 15.33 19.99 -22.65
N GLN A 7 15.09 19.99 -21.34
CA GLN A 7 13.96 20.66 -20.70
C GLN A 7 14.48 21.72 -19.72
N ARG A 8 13.75 22.83 -19.60
CA ARG A 8 14.06 23.88 -18.63
C ARG A 8 13.64 23.39 -17.25
N ILE A 9 14.51 23.49 -16.26
CA ILE A 9 14.13 23.22 -14.87
C ILE A 9 13.34 24.42 -14.37
N ASP A 10 12.09 24.18 -13.99
CA ASP A 10 11.20 25.22 -13.48
C ASP A 10 11.25 25.26 -11.95
N ARG A 11 11.24 24.09 -11.31
CA ARG A 11 11.31 23.97 -9.85
C ARG A 11 11.94 22.66 -9.40
N ILE A 12 12.70 22.69 -8.31
CA ILE A 12 13.20 21.51 -7.61
C ILE A 12 12.30 21.29 -6.39
N VAL A 13 11.68 20.11 -6.29
CA VAL A 13 10.69 19.81 -5.22
C VAL A 13 11.32 19.02 -4.09
N GLY A 14 12.17 18.05 -4.42
CA GLY A 14 12.91 17.24 -3.47
C GLY A 14 14.25 16.81 -4.05
N ASN A 15 14.92 15.86 -3.41
CA ASN A 15 16.15 15.28 -3.94
C ASN A 15 15.90 14.42 -5.17
N ASN A 16 14.68 13.89 -5.34
CA ASN A 16 14.35 12.91 -6.36
C ASN A 16 13.30 13.39 -7.38
N VAL A 17 12.74 14.59 -7.20
CA VAL A 17 11.63 15.12 -8.01
C VAL A 17 11.90 16.54 -8.47
N ILE A 18 11.73 16.79 -9.78
CA ILE A 18 11.83 18.12 -10.39
C ILE A 18 10.69 18.41 -11.36
N LEU A 19 10.28 19.67 -11.44
CA LEU A 19 9.40 20.22 -12.47
C LEU A 19 10.25 20.74 -13.61
N THR A 20 9.87 20.39 -14.83
CA THR A 20 10.52 20.90 -16.03
C THR A 20 9.51 21.33 -17.07
N VAL A 21 9.89 22.25 -17.94
CA VAL A 21 9.08 22.72 -19.07
C VAL A 21 9.80 22.35 -20.36
N ASP A 22 9.10 21.73 -21.32
CA ASP A 22 9.61 21.61 -22.68
C ASP A 22 9.50 22.99 -23.36
N PRO A 23 10.63 23.63 -23.70
CA PRO A 23 10.64 25.00 -24.22
C PRO A 23 9.94 25.13 -25.58
N ARG A 24 9.66 24.01 -26.28
CA ARG A 24 9.05 24.02 -27.61
C ARG A 24 7.54 23.90 -27.57
N THR A 25 7.05 23.06 -26.65
CA THR A 25 5.62 22.76 -26.56
C THR A 25 4.96 23.49 -25.40
N THR A 26 5.75 24.14 -24.53
CA THR A 26 5.32 24.69 -23.23
C THR A 26 4.70 23.66 -22.28
N ASN A 27 4.83 22.37 -22.61
CA ASN A 27 4.29 21.31 -21.77
C ASN A 27 5.17 21.17 -20.54
N GLU A 28 4.53 21.11 -19.39
CA GLU A 28 5.20 20.88 -18.13
C GLU A 28 5.31 19.37 -17.87
N TYR A 29 6.39 18.96 -17.22
CA TYR A 29 6.69 17.57 -16.90
C TYR A 29 7.26 17.44 -15.50
N VAL A 30 6.80 16.43 -14.79
CA VAL A 30 7.41 15.99 -13.53
C VAL A 30 8.37 14.85 -13.83
N LEU A 31 9.63 15.03 -13.46
CA LEU A 31 10.69 14.03 -13.64
C LEU A 31 11.06 13.43 -12.28
N PHE A 32 11.17 12.10 -12.25
CA PHE A 32 11.53 11.32 -11.08
C PHE A 32 12.86 10.62 -11.32
N GLY A 33 13.71 10.59 -10.30
CA GLY A 33 15.00 9.92 -10.40
C GLY A 33 15.84 10.00 -9.14
N LYS A 34 16.60 8.94 -8.83
CA LYS A 34 17.51 8.95 -7.67
C LYS A 34 18.51 10.11 -7.76
N GLY A 35 18.47 11.02 -6.77
CA GLY A 35 19.35 12.19 -6.68
C GLY A 35 19.14 13.22 -7.80
N LEU A 36 18.05 13.13 -8.57
CA LEU A 36 17.78 13.99 -9.72
C LEU A 36 17.69 15.46 -9.31
N GLY A 37 16.83 15.77 -8.33
CA GLY A 37 16.66 17.14 -7.82
C GLY A 37 17.88 17.66 -7.08
N PHE A 38 18.60 16.79 -6.35
CA PHE A 38 19.87 17.18 -5.73
C PHE A 38 20.89 17.64 -6.78
N ALA A 39 21.05 16.86 -7.86
CA ALA A 39 22.01 17.18 -8.90
C ALA A 39 21.55 18.28 -9.87
N SER A 40 20.26 18.59 -9.89
CA SER A 40 19.69 19.72 -10.62
C SER A 40 19.86 21.06 -9.90
N LYS A 41 20.33 21.09 -8.64
CA LYS A 41 20.57 22.35 -7.92
C LYS A 41 21.54 23.25 -8.68
N GLY A 42 21.09 24.46 -8.99
CA GLY A 42 21.88 25.45 -9.75
C GLY A 42 21.94 25.22 -11.26
N LEU A 43 21.21 24.22 -11.78
CA LEU A 43 21.07 24.01 -13.23
C LEU A 43 19.76 24.65 -13.72
N GLU A 44 19.84 25.30 -14.88
CA GLU A 44 18.65 25.84 -15.57
C GLU A 44 18.05 24.82 -16.55
N TRP A 45 18.84 23.84 -17.00
CA TRP A 45 18.46 22.87 -18.02
C TRP A 45 18.88 21.46 -17.63
N ILE A 46 18.02 20.49 -17.96
CA ILE A 46 18.32 19.06 -17.83
C ILE A 46 18.15 18.34 -19.16
N SER A 47 18.98 17.33 -19.42
CA SER A 47 18.81 16.45 -20.58
C SER A 47 17.59 15.55 -20.39
N THR A 48 16.75 15.38 -21.42
CA THR A 48 15.64 14.42 -21.40
C THR A 48 16.12 12.96 -21.36
N THR A 49 17.39 12.74 -21.67
CA THR A 49 18.08 11.44 -21.65
C THR A 49 19.00 11.28 -20.44
N ASP A 50 18.87 12.16 -19.43
CA ASP A 50 19.67 12.05 -18.21
C ASP A 50 19.44 10.67 -17.56
N PRO A 51 20.51 9.90 -17.30
CA PRO A 51 20.39 8.51 -16.83
C PRO A 51 19.75 8.39 -15.45
N ARG A 52 19.67 9.49 -14.70
CA ARG A 52 18.98 9.52 -13.40
C ARG A 52 17.47 9.56 -13.57
N ILE A 53 16.95 9.99 -14.72
CA ILE A 53 15.50 10.04 -14.97
C ILE A 53 14.98 8.60 -15.06
N GLU A 54 14.30 8.17 -14.01
CA GLU A 54 13.64 6.87 -13.94
C GLU A 54 12.27 6.92 -14.61
N LYS A 55 11.49 8.00 -14.38
CA LYS A 55 10.18 8.21 -15.00
C LYS A 55 9.91 9.68 -15.31
N ARG A 56 9.07 9.90 -16.31
CA ARG A 56 8.63 11.22 -16.79
C ARG A 56 7.12 11.21 -16.96
N TYR A 57 6.45 12.19 -16.34
CA TYR A 57 5.01 12.41 -16.47
C TYR A 57 4.74 13.77 -17.07
N ARG A 58 3.75 13.87 -17.96
CA ARG A 58 3.33 15.14 -18.54
C ARG A 58 2.17 15.71 -17.73
N LEU A 59 2.24 17.00 -17.43
CA LEU A 59 1.21 17.74 -16.70
C LEU A 59 0.02 18.17 -17.57
N ASP A 60 -0.31 17.40 -18.62
CA ASP A 60 -1.59 17.50 -19.33
C ASP A 60 -2.60 16.44 -18.82
N ASP A 61 -2.12 15.48 -18.03
CA ASP A 61 -2.96 14.49 -17.36
C ASP A 61 -3.54 15.13 -16.09
N ARG A 62 -4.87 15.25 -15.98
CA ARG A 62 -5.56 16.05 -14.94
C ARG A 62 -5.20 15.71 -13.49
N GLN A 63 -4.70 14.50 -13.22
CA GLN A 63 -4.52 13.98 -11.86
C GLN A 63 -3.09 14.18 -11.33
N PRO A 64 -2.00 13.88 -12.09
CA PRO A 64 -0.64 14.21 -11.69
C PRO A 64 -0.39 15.69 -11.40
N ILE A 65 -1.08 16.61 -12.09
CA ILE A 65 -0.95 18.06 -11.88
C ILE A 65 -1.37 18.46 -10.48
N LYS A 66 -2.54 17.99 -10.06
CA LYS A 66 -3.12 18.36 -8.77
C LYS A 66 -2.29 17.77 -7.63
N GLU A 67 -1.92 16.49 -7.72
CA GLU A 67 -1.08 15.83 -6.71
C GLU A 67 0.28 16.53 -6.54
N PHE A 68 0.83 17.07 -7.63
CA PHE A 68 2.10 17.80 -7.63
C PHE A 68 1.98 19.24 -7.10
N GLN A 69 0.94 19.98 -7.50
CA GLN A 69 0.66 21.32 -6.96
C GLN A 69 0.41 21.24 -5.45
N ASP A 70 -0.41 20.27 -5.01
CA ASP A 70 -0.70 20.05 -3.59
C ASP A 70 0.60 19.75 -2.81
N LEU A 71 1.50 18.92 -3.36
CA LEU A 71 2.79 18.61 -2.74
C LEU A 71 3.68 19.86 -2.55
N ILE A 72 3.67 20.79 -3.50
CA ILE A 72 4.53 21.97 -3.45
C ILE A 72 3.94 23.08 -2.58
N GLU A 73 2.62 23.25 -2.60
CA GLU A 73 1.95 24.37 -1.95
C GLU A 73 1.58 24.07 -0.50
N ASN A 74 1.26 22.81 -0.19
CA ASN A 74 0.60 22.45 1.07
C ASN A 74 1.39 21.48 1.95
N ILE A 75 2.56 21.00 1.50
CA ILE A 75 3.39 20.06 2.27
C ILE A 75 4.69 20.71 2.71
N ASP A 76 5.03 20.52 3.98
CA ASP A 76 6.28 20.96 4.57
C ASP A 76 7.48 20.36 3.81
N PRO A 77 8.46 21.17 3.37
CA PRO A 77 9.68 20.66 2.73
C PRO A 77 10.41 19.58 3.53
N GLU A 78 10.38 19.65 4.87
CA GLU A 78 10.96 18.61 5.72
C GLU A 78 10.19 17.28 5.61
N VAL A 79 8.86 17.34 5.45
CA VAL A 79 8.01 16.16 5.21
C VAL A 79 8.38 15.51 3.87
N ILE A 80 8.63 16.30 2.83
CA ILE A 80 9.10 15.79 1.53
C ILE A 80 10.44 15.08 1.69
N LEU A 81 11.40 15.70 2.38
CA LEU A 81 12.74 15.14 2.57
C LEU A 81 12.74 13.84 3.39
N ILE A 82 11.96 13.76 4.47
CA ILE A 82 11.87 12.52 5.26
C ILE A 82 11.17 11.42 4.45
N SER A 83 10.16 11.77 3.66
CA SER A 83 9.45 10.81 2.80
C SER A 83 10.40 10.21 1.77
N GLU A 84 11.27 11.02 1.16
CA GLU A 84 12.29 10.51 0.23
C GLU A 84 13.26 9.54 0.91
N LYS A 85 13.72 9.85 2.13
CA LYS A 85 14.59 8.94 2.90
C LYS A 85 13.89 7.61 3.20
N ILE A 86 12.62 7.65 3.58
CA ILE A 86 11.82 6.44 3.82
C ILE A 86 11.69 5.63 2.54
N VAL A 87 11.40 6.26 1.40
CA VAL A 87 11.31 5.59 0.10
C VAL A 87 12.64 4.94 -0.29
N GLU A 88 13.78 5.57 -0.01
CA GLU A 88 15.09 4.95 -0.24
C GLU A 88 15.30 3.72 0.65
N ASN A 89 14.96 3.77 1.94
CA ASN A 89 15.03 2.60 2.83
C ASN A 89 14.13 1.45 2.33
N VAL A 90 12.90 1.76 1.87
CA VAL A 90 12.00 0.77 1.24
C VAL A 90 12.65 0.13 0.01
N LYS A 91 13.23 0.93 -0.89
CA LYS A 91 13.94 0.44 -2.09
C LYS A 91 15.07 -0.51 -1.71
N GLU A 92 15.87 -0.15 -0.72
CA GLU A 92 17.03 -0.93 -0.27
C GLU A 92 16.63 -2.26 0.39
N ARG A 93 15.59 -2.26 1.22
CA ARG A 93 15.14 -3.46 1.94
C ARG A 93 14.30 -4.42 1.11
N LEU A 94 13.47 -3.90 0.21
CA LEU A 94 12.57 -4.73 -0.61
C LEU A 94 13.17 -5.11 -1.97
N GLY A 95 14.28 -4.49 -2.38
CA GLY A 95 14.96 -4.78 -3.65
C GLY A 95 14.10 -4.60 -4.89
N THR A 96 12.99 -3.88 -4.77
CA THR A 96 11.95 -3.76 -5.80
C THR A 96 11.80 -2.30 -6.24
N PRO A 97 11.61 -2.03 -7.55
CA PRO A 97 11.32 -0.68 -8.02
C PRO A 97 10.04 -0.14 -7.38
N VAL A 98 10.10 1.08 -6.84
CA VAL A 98 8.92 1.74 -6.28
C VAL A 98 8.09 2.43 -7.36
N GLN A 99 6.79 2.53 -7.12
CA GLN A 99 5.88 3.28 -7.96
C GLN A 99 6.00 4.78 -7.69
N PRO A 100 6.04 5.64 -8.72
CA PRO A 100 6.20 7.08 -8.53
C PRO A 100 5.11 7.74 -7.70
N LYS A 101 3.91 7.15 -7.64
CA LYS A 101 2.81 7.62 -6.79
C LYS A 101 3.22 7.71 -5.31
N VAL A 102 4.22 6.94 -4.87
CA VAL A 102 4.73 7.00 -3.50
C VAL A 102 5.24 8.39 -3.12
N TYR A 103 5.87 9.11 -4.05
CA TYR A 103 6.43 10.43 -3.82
C TYR A 103 5.34 11.50 -3.62
N PHE A 104 4.07 11.15 -3.79
CA PHE A 104 2.92 11.98 -3.45
C PHE A 104 2.14 11.40 -2.27
N ALA A 105 1.86 10.11 -2.29
CA ALA A 105 1.02 9.46 -1.29
C ALA A 105 1.64 9.47 0.11
N LEU A 106 2.95 9.22 0.22
CA LEU A 106 3.64 9.15 1.51
C LEU A 106 3.80 10.53 2.16
N PRO A 107 4.27 11.59 1.47
CA PRO A 107 4.30 12.93 2.06
C PRO A 107 2.93 13.43 2.53
N ASN A 108 1.87 13.21 1.74
CA ASN A 108 0.51 13.59 2.14
C ASN A 108 0.07 12.90 3.43
N HIS A 109 0.33 11.60 3.54
CA HIS A 109 0.01 10.83 4.74
C HIS A 109 0.79 11.32 5.95
N ILE A 110 2.12 11.50 5.83
CA ILE A 110 2.96 11.99 6.93
C ILE A 110 2.53 13.40 7.35
N GLN A 111 2.28 14.31 6.40
CA GLN A 111 1.81 15.66 6.69
C GLN A 111 0.51 15.64 7.50
N PHE A 112 -0.43 14.79 7.09
CA PHE A 112 -1.72 14.67 7.77
C PHE A 112 -1.61 13.99 9.14
N ALA A 113 -0.75 12.98 9.27
CA ALA A 113 -0.46 12.30 10.53
C ALA A 113 0.17 13.27 11.54
N LEU A 114 1.17 14.05 11.12
CA LEU A 114 1.79 15.09 11.93
C LEU A 114 0.77 16.15 12.36
N TYR A 115 -0.07 16.62 11.43
CA TYR A 115 -1.15 17.56 11.75
C TYR A 115 -2.06 16.99 12.85
N ARG A 116 -2.51 15.74 12.73
CA ARG A 116 -3.36 15.10 13.75
C ARG A 116 -2.67 15.02 15.11
N LEU A 117 -1.44 14.51 15.13
CA LEU A 117 -0.70 14.31 16.37
C LEU A 117 -0.38 15.63 17.07
N GLN A 118 0.01 16.67 16.33
CA GLN A 118 0.27 18.01 16.87
C GLN A 118 -0.99 18.69 17.42
N ASN A 119 -2.16 18.35 16.88
CA ASN A 119 -3.45 18.85 17.36
C ASN A 119 -4.09 17.93 18.42
N GLY A 120 -3.39 16.91 18.92
CA GLY A 120 -3.90 15.98 19.92
C GLY A 120 -5.07 15.12 19.44
N MET A 121 -5.15 14.88 18.13
CA MET A 121 -6.16 14.01 17.52
C MET A 121 -5.67 12.57 17.51
N ASP A 122 -6.38 11.69 18.21
CA ASP A 122 -6.04 10.27 18.28
C ASP A 122 -6.03 9.60 16.90
N ILE A 123 -5.07 8.68 16.73
CA ILE A 123 -4.96 7.80 15.57
C ILE A 123 -5.30 6.39 16.02
N ASN A 124 -6.42 5.85 15.50
CA ASN A 124 -6.87 4.50 15.79
C ASN A 124 -6.87 3.69 14.51
N ASN A 125 -6.18 2.55 14.53
CA ASN A 125 -6.09 1.61 13.42
C ASN A 125 -6.79 0.29 13.81
N PRO A 126 -8.05 0.09 13.39
CA PRO A 126 -8.81 -1.11 13.73
C PRO A 126 -8.25 -2.39 13.10
N PHE A 127 -7.24 -2.28 12.23
CA PHE A 127 -6.65 -3.36 11.46
C PHE A 127 -5.17 -3.60 11.81
N LEU A 128 -4.67 -3.00 12.90
CA LEU A 128 -3.24 -3.04 13.26
C LEU A 128 -2.70 -4.48 13.36
N HIS A 129 -3.48 -5.38 13.95
CA HIS A 129 -3.07 -6.76 14.18
C HIS A 129 -2.98 -7.54 12.85
N GLU A 130 -4.01 -7.42 12.01
CA GLU A 130 -4.06 -8.00 10.67
C GLU A 130 -2.97 -7.41 9.78
N THR A 131 -2.68 -6.12 9.90
CA THR A 131 -1.60 -5.45 9.16
C THR A 131 -0.24 -6.06 9.51
N LYS A 132 0.05 -6.30 10.80
CA LYS A 132 1.29 -6.96 11.24
C LYS A 132 1.44 -8.38 10.69
N ILE A 133 0.34 -9.14 10.62
CA ILE A 133 0.36 -10.52 10.10
C ILE A 133 0.53 -10.53 8.59
N ASN A 134 -0.19 -9.66 7.89
CA ASN A 134 -0.19 -9.63 6.44
C ASN A 134 1.13 -9.06 5.91
N PHE A 135 1.62 -7.98 6.51
CA PHE A 135 2.73 -7.19 5.98
C PHE A 135 3.85 -7.05 7.02
N PRO A 136 4.44 -8.17 7.51
CA PRO A 136 5.40 -8.13 8.61
C PRO A 136 6.67 -7.37 8.23
N GLN A 137 7.17 -7.57 7.02
CA GLN A 137 8.36 -6.88 6.53
C GLN A 137 8.10 -5.38 6.35
N GLU A 138 6.94 -5.01 5.80
CA GLU A 138 6.54 -3.62 5.63
C GLU A 138 6.29 -2.93 6.97
N TYR A 139 5.77 -3.66 7.97
CA TYR A 139 5.59 -3.15 9.32
C TYR A 139 6.94 -2.85 10.00
N GLU A 140 7.95 -3.70 9.83
CA GLU A 140 9.31 -3.42 10.34
C GLU A 140 9.91 -2.17 9.69
N ILE A 141 9.72 -1.99 8.38
CA ILE A 141 10.19 -0.80 7.66
C ILE A 141 9.43 0.44 8.15
N ALA A 142 8.12 0.32 8.33
CA ALA A 142 7.28 1.40 8.84
C ALA A 142 7.64 1.79 10.27
N ALA A 143 8.01 0.84 11.13
CA ALA A 143 8.45 1.13 12.49
C ALA A 143 9.74 1.97 12.48
N GLN A 144 10.66 1.68 11.56
CA GLN A 144 11.86 2.50 11.37
C GLN A 144 11.53 3.88 10.82
N ALA A 145 10.62 3.94 9.84
CA ALA A 145 10.13 5.22 9.31
C ALA A 145 9.50 6.09 10.41
N ALA A 146 8.72 5.49 11.31
CA ALA A 146 8.12 6.17 12.44
C ALA A 146 9.17 6.76 13.39
N VAL A 147 10.27 6.06 13.65
CA VAL A 147 11.41 6.59 14.42
C VAL A 147 12.02 7.81 13.70
N MET A 148 12.29 7.69 12.39
CA MET A 148 12.85 8.79 11.61
C MET A 148 11.96 10.04 11.61
N ILE A 149 10.64 9.85 11.47
CA ILE A 149 9.65 10.94 11.54
C ILE A 149 9.65 11.54 12.96
N SER A 150 9.65 10.70 13.98
CA SER A 150 9.64 11.16 15.37
C SER A 150 10.87 12.01 15.72
N GLU A 151 12.05 11.59 15.27
CA GLU A 151 13.30 12.32 15.45
C GLU A 151 13.32 13.66 14.69
N SER A 152 12.79 13.70 13.47
CA SER A 152 12.72 14.93 12.67
C SER A 152 11.76 15.97 13.25
N PHE A 153 10.56 15.55 13.66
CA PHE A 153 9.49 16.48 14.03
C PHE A 153 9.27 16.63 15.53
N GLY A 154 9.96 15.83 16.37
CA GLY A 154 9.78 15.85 17.82
C GLY A 154 8.40 15.39 18.29
N VAL A 155 7.69 14.62 17.46
CA VAL A 155 6.34 14.11 17.72
C VAL A 155 6.40 12.59 17.90
N PRO A 156 5.86 12.02 18.99
CA PRO A 156 5.79 10.57 19.16
C PRO A 156 4.80 9.97 18.15
N ILE A 157 5.24 8.95 17.41
CA ILE A 157 4.39 8.25 16.45
C ILE A 157 3.76 7.02 17.12
N PRO A 158 2.42 6.95 17.24
CA PRO A 158 1.75 5.82 17.89
C PRO A 158 1.79 4.56 17.02
N GLU A 159 1.59 3.40 17.64
CA GLU A 159 1.65 2.11 16.96
C GLU A 159 0.61 1.96 15.84
N ASP A 160 -0.58 2.52 16.04
CA ASP A 160 -1.64 2.59 15.03
C ASP A 160 -1.17 3.25 13.72
N GLU A 161 -0.37 4.32 13.84
CA GLU A 161 0.20 5.04 12.69
C GLU A 161 1.31 4.24 12.02
N ILE A 162 2.09 3.46 12.78
CA ILE A 162 3.03 2.48 12.21
C ILE A 162 2.29 1.48 11.31
N GLY A 163 1.09 1.04 11.74
CA GLY A 163 0.22 0.20 10.91
C GLY A 163 -0.19 0.88 9.59
N PHE A 164 -0.59 2.15 9.61
CA PHE A 164 -0.93 2.86 8.37
C PHE A 164 0.29 3.08 7.47
N LEU A 165 1.44 3.44 8.06
CA LEU A 165 2.71 3.55 7.34
C LEU A 165 3.10 2.23 6.66
N ALA A 166 2.84 1.08 7.29
CA ALA A 166 3.09 -0.23 6.70
C ALA A 166 2.27 -0.45 5.40
N LEU A 167 1.01 -0.02 5.38
CA LEU A 167 0.19 -0.07 4.17
C LEU A 167 0.71 0.86 3.07
N HIS A 168 1.20 2.04 3.44
CA HIS A 168 1.89 2.94 2.51
C HIS A 168 3.14 2.29 1.94
N VAL A 169 4.00 1.68 2.77
CA VAL A 169 5.19 0.92 2.35
C VAL A 169 4.82 -0.19 1.36
N HIS A 170 3.79 -0.99 1.65
CA HIS A 170 3.33 -2.04 0.75
C HIS A 170 2.88 -1.48 -0.61
N SER A 171 2.12 -0.38 -0.61
CA SER A 171 1.68 0.28 -1.84
C SER A 171 2.82 0.90 -2.66
N CYS A 172 4.01 1.10 -2.05
CA CYS A 172 5.19 1.60 -2.77
C CYS A 172 5.65 0.60 -3.83
N VAL A 173 5.59 -0.69 -3.52
CA VAL A 173 6.12 -1.77 -4.36
C VAL A 173 5.01 -2.56 -5.08
N GLY A 174 3.82 -2.64 -4.49
CA GLY A 174 2.68 -3.37 -5.02
C GLY A 174 1.75 -2.51 -5.88
N THR A 175 1.02 -3.12 -6.82
CA THR A 175 0.06 -2.42 -7.70
C THR A 175 -1.22 -1.97 -6.99
N ALA A 176 -1.45 -2.44 -5.77
CA ALA A 176 -2.59 -2.06 -4.96
C ALA A 176 -2.36 -0.71 -4.26
N SER A 177 -3.36 0.17 -4.33
CA SER A 177 -3.38 1.41 -3.55
C SER A 177 -3.65 1.16 -2.07
N VAL A 178 -3.24 2.09 -1.20
CA VAL A 178 -3.52 2.03 0.25
C VAL A 178 -5.01 1.85 0.53
N GLY A 179 -5.89 2.56 -0.18
CA GLY A 179 -7.33 2.40 -0.04
C GLY A 179 -7.83 0.99 -0.36
N GLN A 180 -7.22 0.32 -1.35
CA GLN A 180 -7.52 -1.09 -1.64
C GLN A 180 -7.01 -2.02 -0.54
N LEU A 181 -5.84 -1.75 0.03
CA LEU A 181 -5.27 -2.55 1.13
C LEU A 181 -6.09 -2.41 2.41
N VAL A 182 -6.56 -1.19 2.73
CA VAL A 182 -7.48 -0.95 3.85
C VAL A 182 -8.80 -1.70 3.64
N LYS A 183 -9.38 -1.63 2.45
CA LYS A 183 -10.60 -2.41 2.11
C LYS A 183 -10.37 -3.91 2.25
N LEU A 184 -9.25 -4.42 1.73
CA LEU A 184 -8.88 -5.82 1.86
C LEU A 184 -8.79 -6.22 3.34
N THR A 185 -8.06 -5.45 4.14
CA THR A 185 -7.83 -5.77 5.55
C THR A 185 -9.13 -5.70 6.35
N GLY A 186 -9.99 -4.73 6.04
CA GLY A 186 -11.35 -4.65 6.58
C GLY A 186 -12.23 -5.84 6.21
N LEU A 187 -12.19 -6.30 4.94
CA LEU A 187 -12.92 -7.49 4.51
C LEU A 187 -12.42 -8.74 5.24
N VAL A 188 -11.10 -8.91 5.40
CA VAL A 188 -10.54 -10.02 6.19
C VAL A 188 -11.03 -9.98 7.64
N ASN A 189 -11.07 -8.79 8.27
CA ASN A 189 -11.58 -8.67 9.64
C ASN A 189 -13.06 -9.09 9.73
N ARG A 190 -13.92 -8.63 8.81
CA ARG A 190 -15.33 -9.06 8.80
C ARG A 190 -15.52 -10.56 8.55
N ILE A 191 -14.66 -11.17 7.74
CA ILE A 191 -14.65 -12.64 7.54
C ILE A 191 -14.32 -13.34 8.86
N VAL A 192 -13.31 -12.86 9.58
CA VAL A 192 -12.95 -13.38 10.90
C VAL A 192 -14.12 -13.23 11.86
N GLU A 193 -14.75 -12.06 11.95
CA GLU A 193 -15.92 -11.82 12.81
C GLU A 193 -17.07 -12.78 12.47
N HIS A 194 -17.30 -13.05 11.18
CA HIS A 194 -18.30 -14.02 10.74
C HIS A 194 -17.96 -15.45 11.20
N ILE A 195 -16.68 -15.85 11.11
CA ILE A 195 -16.21 -17.15 11.60
C ILE A 195 -16.37 -17.25 13.13
N GLU A 196 -16.02 -16.20 13.87
CA GLU A 196 -16.19 -16.14 15.34
C GLU A 196 -17.65 -16.27 15.75
N HIS A 197 -18.55 -15.59 15.03
CA HIS A 197 -19.99 -15.70 15.25
C HIS A 197 -20.49 -17.13 14.97
N HIS A 198 -20.03 -17.75 13.87
CA HIS A 198 -20.37 -19.13 13.54
C HIS A 198 -19.90 -20.12 14.60
N LYS A 199 -18.68 -19.94 15.14
CA LYS A 199 -18.12 -20.80 16.20
C LYS A 199 -18.71 -20.51 17.59
N GLY A 200 -19.25 -19.32 17.80
CA GLY A 200 -19.79 -18.88 19.10
C GLY A 200 -18.73 -18.46 20.13
N PHE A 201 -17.47 -18.29 19.71
CA PHE A 201 -16.38 -17.82 20.58
C PHE A 201 -15.32 -17.04 19.79
N PRO A 202 -14.62 -16.07 20.43
CA PRO A 202 -13.58 -15.30 19.77
C PRO A 202 -12.32 -16.14 19.53
N LEU A 203 -11.69 -15.93 18.37
CA LEU A 203 -10.40 -16.51 18.02
C LEU A 203 -9.28 -15.72 18.70
N GLN A 204 -8.34 -16.42 19.32
CA GLN A 204 -7.18 -15.80 19.94
C GLN A 204 -6.29 -15.17 18.85
N ARG A 205 -6.27 -13.83 18.80
CA ARG A 205 -5.51 -13.05 17.82
C ARG A 205 -4.01 -13.41 17.81
N THR A 206 -3.41 -13.69 18.97
CA THR A 206 -1.99 -14.09 19.07
C THR A 206 -1.69 -15.53 18.64
N SER A 207 -2.70 -16.33 18.27
CA SER A 207 -2.50 -17.73 17.90
C SER A 207 -1.95 -17.87 16.47
N GLN A 208 -1.20 -18.95 16.24
CA GLN A 208 -0.73 -19.30 14.89
C GLN A 208 -1.91 -19.62 13.96
N ASP A 209 -2.98 -20.18 14.50
CA ASP A 209 -4.19 -20.50 13.77
C ASP A 209 -4.90 -19.27 13.21
N TYR A 210 -5.03 -18.24 14.03
CA TYR A 210 -5.54 -16.96 13.59
C TYR A 210 -4.65 -16.32 12.51
N ALA A 211 -3.33 -16.32 12.71
CA ALA A 211 -2.39 -15.77 11.73
C ALA A 211 -2.47 -16.50 10.37
N ARG A 212 -2.59 -17.84 10.40
CA ARG A 212 -2.81 -18.65 9.19
C ARG A 212 -4.12 -18.30 8.51
N LEU A 213 -5.22 -18.18 9.24
CA LEU A 213 -6.52 -17.81 8.69
C LEU A 213 -6.45 -16.47 7.95
N VAL A 214 -5.96 -15.42 8.62
CA VAL A 214 -5.83 -14.07 8.04
C VAL A 214 -5.01 -14.09 6.76
N MET A 215 -3.86 -14.78 6.77
CA MET A 215 -3.00 -14.92 5.61
C MET A 215 -3.69 -15.65 4.44
N HIS A 216 -4.42 -16.74 4.71
CA HIS A 216 -5.14 -17.47 3.67
C HIS A 216 -6.30 -16.67 3.09
N MET A 217 -7.07 -15.96 3.93
CA MET A 217 -8.18 -15.11 3.46
C MET A 217 -7.66 -13.96 2.59
N ARG A 218 -6.57 -13.30 3.01
CA ARG A 218 -5.90 -12.31 2.16
C ARG A 218 -5.51 -12.90 0.81
N ALA A 219 -4.86 -14.07 0.80
CA ALA A 219 -4.38 -14.70 -0.43
C ALA A 219 -5.53 -15.06 -1.39
N VAL A 220 -6.71 -15.43 -0.87
CA VAL A 220 -7.93 -15.61 -1.68
C VAL A 220 -8.36 -14.29 -2.30
N ILE A 221 -8.51 -13.24 -1.49
CA ILE A 221 -8.99 -11.93 -1.94
C ILE A 221 -8.03 -11.34 -2.99
N GLU A 222 -6.72 -11.33 -2.75
CA GLU A 222 -5.72 -10.84 -3.71
C GLU A 222 -5.78 -11.61 -5.04
N ARG A 223 -5.93 -12.94 -4.97
CA ARG A 223 -6.04 -13.77 -6.17
C ARG A 223 -7.30 -13.42 -6.97
N LEU A 224 -8.43 -13.22 -6.31
CA LEU A 224 -9.69 -12.78 -6.92
C LEU A 224 -9.56 -11.39 -7.55
N MET A 225 -8.91 -10.43 -6.86
CA MET A 225 -8.63 -9.09 -7.39
C MET A 225 -7.79 -9.13 -8.67
N LEU A 226 -6.88 -10.09 -8.78
CA LEU A 226 -6.04 -10.30 -9.95
C LEU A 226 -6.73 -11.10 -11.07
N GLY A 227 -8.00 -11.51 -10.88
CA GLY A 227 -8.75 -12.32 -11.84
C GLY A 227 -8.19 -13.74 -12.02
N ARG A 228 -7.35 -14.20 -11.09
CA ARG A 228 -6.78 -15.53 -11.11
C ARG A 228 -7.78 -16.52 -10.52
N ARG A 229 -7.77 -17.76 -11.00
CA ARG A 229 -8.68 -18.82 -10.54
C ARG A 229 -7.89 -20.00 -9.99
N VAL A 230 -8.42 -20.63 -8.95
CA VAL A 230 -8.00 -21.96 -8.51
C VAL A 230 -8.83 -23.02 -9.22
N ILE A 231 -8.19 -24.13 -9.54
CA ILE A 231 -8.86 -25.38 -9.89
C ILE A 231 -8.77 -26.30 -8.67
N ASN A 232 -9.91 -26.77 -8.17
CA ASN A 232 -9.97 -27.65 -7.03
C ASN A 232 -10.63 -28.99 -7.43
N PRO A 233 -9.83 -30.04 -7.65
CA PRO A 233 -10.35 -31.30 -8.16
C PRO A 233 -11.17 -32.09 -7.15
N ILE A 234 -11.16 -31.70 -5.86
CA ILE A 234 -11.79 -32.45 -4.77
C ILE A 234 -13.02 -31.75 -4.16
N VAL A 235 -13.60 -30.77 -4.85
CA VAL A 235 -14.76 -30.00 -4.34
C VAL A 235 -15.93 -30.90 -3.96
N SER A 236 -16.20 -31.94 -4.74
CA SER A 236 -17.29 -32.89 -4.48
C SER A 236 -17.06 -33.67 -3.19
N GLU A 237 -15.83 -34.11 -2.95
CA GLU A 237 -15.39 -34.81 -1.76
C GLU A 237 -15.44 -33.89 -0.52
N LEU A 238 -15.05 -32.63 -0.66
CA LEU A 238 -15.12 -31.65 0.43
C LEU A 238 -16.55 -31.41 0.89
N LYS A 239 -17.52 -31.34 -0.03
CA LYS A 239 -18.95 -31.20 0.31
C LYS A 239 -19.49 -32.36 1.14
N VAL A 240 -18.98 -33.57 0.89
CA VAL A 240 -19.43 -34.79 1.57
C VAL A 240 -18.70 -34.98 2.90
N ASN A 241 -17.38 -34.82 2.89
CA ASN A 241 -16.53 -35.14 4.04
C ASN A 241 -16.44 -34.00 5.06
N TYR A 242 -16.58 -32.74 4.61
CA TYR A 242 -16.46 -31.54 5.46
C TYR A 242 -17.60 -30.55 5.21
N PRO A 243 -18.88 -30.96 5.36
CA PRO A 243 -20.04 -30.16 4.99
C PRO A 243 -20.14 -28.83 5.77
N GLU A 244 -19.74 -28.83 7.05
CA GLU A 244 -19.76 -27.63 7.89
C GLU A 244 -18.73 -26.58 7.42
N ALA A 245 -17.48 -27.00 7.20
CA ALA A 245 -16.44 -26.11 6.68
C ALA A 245 -16.78 -25.59 5.27
N PHE A 246 -17.42 -26.42 4.44
CA PHE A 246 -17.87 -26.03 3.11
C PHE A 246 -19.03 -25.02 3.16
N ALA A 247 -20.00 -25.21 4.06
CA ALA A 247 -21.09 -24.27 4.27
C ALA A 247 -20.56 -22.90 4.72
N LEU A 248 -19.67 -22.87 5.72
CA LEU A 248 -19.05 -21.62 6.16
C LEU A 248 -18.21 -20.96 5.06
N ALA A 249 -17.49 -21.75 4.25
CA ALA A 249 -16.77 -21.22 3.10
C ALA A 249 -17.70 -20.58 2.06
N ALA A 250 -18.90 -21.14 1.87
CA ALA A 250 -19.91 -20.58 0.97
C ALA A 250 -20.48 -19.27 1.52
N ASP A 251 -20.74 -19.19 2.83
CA ASP A 251 -21.20 -17.95 3.48
C ASP A 251 -20.15 -16.84 3.36
N ILE A 252 -18.87 -17.18 3.58
CA ILE A 252 -17.74 -16.27 3.37
C ILE A 252 -17.63 -15.84 1.91
N ALA A 253 -17.88 -16.74 0.95
CA ALA A 253 -17.87 -16.39 -0.46
C ALA A 253 -18.91 -15.30 -0.76
N VAL A 254 -20.13 -15.40 -0.23
CA VAL A 254 -21.16 -14.36 -0.38
C VAL A 254 -20.67 -13.01 0.14
N LEU A 255 -20.05 -12.96 1.31
CA LEU A 255 -19.50 -11.71 1.87
C LEU A 255 -18.43 -11.08 0.96
N ILE A 256 -17.60 -11.90 0.31
CA ILE A 256 -16.57 -11.43 -0.63
C ILE A 256 -17.21 -10.96 -1.94
N GLU A 257 -18.18 -11.71 -2.47
CA GLU A 257 -18.92 -11.35 -3.69
C GLU A 257 -19.61 -9.98 -3.54
N GLU A 258 -20.26 -9.73 -2.40
CA GLU A 258 -20.94 -8.47 -2.09
C GLU A 258 -19.97 -7.27 -2.01
N GLU A 259 -18.82 -7.43 -1.33
CA GLU A 259 -17.86 -6.33 -1.17
C GLU A 259 -17.09 -6.03 -2.46
N MET A 260 -16.78 -7.08 -3.23
CA MET A 260 -15.91 -6.96 -4.40
C MET A 260 -16.67 -6.86 -5.72
N ASN A 261 -17.97 -7.11 -5.73
CA ASN A 261 -18.81 -7.23 -6.92
C ASN A 261 -18.19 -8.21 -7.95
N LEU A 262 -17.79 -9.39 -7.45
CA LEU A 262 -17.21 -10.49 -8.22
C LEU A 262 -18.04 -11.76 -8.04
N HIS A 263 -17.81 -12.74 -8.90
CA HIS A 263 -18.35 -14.09 -8.73
C HIS A 263 -17.26 -15.07 -8.30
N ILE A 264 -17.53 -15.86 -7.27
CA ILE A 264 -16.62 -16.84 -6.70
C ILE A 264 -17.04 -18.24 -7.16
N SER A 265 -16.07 -18.98 -7.73
CA SER A 265 -16.32 -20.34 -8.19
C SER A 265 -16.42 -21.33 -7.03
N GLN A 266 -17.04 -22.48 -7.29
CA GLN A 266 -17.07 -23.61 -6.35
C GLN A 266 -15.67 -24.08 -5.95
N ASP A 267 -14.69 -23.94 -6.83
CA ASP A 267 -13.30 -24.31 -6.58
C ASP A 267 -12.64 -23.40 -5.55
N GLU A 268 -12.95 -22.09 -5.58
CA GLU A 268 -12.52 -21.13 -4.57
C GLU A 268 -13.21 -21.37 -3.22
N ILE A 269 -14.50 -21.72 -3.22
CA ILE A 269 -15.21 -22.15 -2.01
C ILE A 269 -14.55 -23.40 -1.42
N GLY A 270 -14.24 -24.40 -2.25
CA GLY A 270 -13.52 -25.59 -1.82
C GLY A 270 -12.13 -25.27 -1.26
N TYR A 271 -11.40 -24.33 -1.87
CA TYR A 271 -10.11 -23.87 -1.36
C TYR A 271 -10.25 -23.26 0.04
N MET A 272 -11.22 -22.36 0.24
CA MET A 272 -11.50 -21.78 1.55
C MET A 272 -11.90 -22.85 2.58
N ALA A 273 -12.74 -23.81 2.18
CA ALA A 273 -13.18 -24.91 3.04
C ALA A 273 -12.01 -25.74 3.60
N ILE A 274 -10.97 -26.01 2.81
CA ILE A 274 -9.76 -26.71 3.27
C ILE A 274 -9.08 -25.94 4.40
N HIS A 275 -8.93 -24.62 4.25
CA HIS A 275 -8.27 -23.77 5.24
C HIS A 275 -9.11 -23.59 6.51
N LEU A 276 -10.44 -23.49 6.37
CA LEU A 276 -11.37 -23.42 7.51
C LEU A 276 -11.45 -24.73 8.27
N HIS A 277 -11.49 -25.87 7.58
CA HIS A 277 -11.51 -27.17 8.25
C HIS A 277 -10.26 -27.37 9.11
N ARG A 278 -9.07 -27.04 8.59
CA ARG A 278 -7.82 -27.13 9.34
C ARG A 278 -7.80 -26.22 10.58
N LEU A 279 -8.41 -25.05 10.49
CA LEU A 279 -8.60 -24.16 11.64
C LEU A 279 -9.41 -24.87 12.73
N PHE A 280 -10.43 -25.64 12.35
CA PHE A 280 -11.35 -26.31 13.27
C PHE A 280 -10.78 -27.58 13.89
N GLU A 281 -9.83 -28.27 13.23
CA GLU A 281 -9.16 -29.43 13.81
C GLU A 281 -8.13 -29.07 14.90
N THR A 282 -7.60 -27.84 14.88
CA THR A 282 -6.50 -27.41 15.77
C THR A 282 -6.96 -26.52 16.93
N SER A 283 -8.23 -26.05 16.91
CA SER A 283 -8.83 -25.15 17.91
C SER A 283 -9.55 -25.90 19.02
#